data_AF-A0A645FSZ8-F1
#
_entry.id   AF-A0A645FSZ8-F1
#
_cell.length_a   1.000
_cell.length_b   1.000
_cell.length_c   1.000
_cell.angle_alpha   90.00
_cell.angle_beta   90.00
_cell.angle_gamma   90.00
#
_symmetry.space_group_name_H-M   'P 1'
#
loop_
_entity.id
_entity.type
_entity.pdbx_description
1 polymer ?
#
loop_
_entity_poly.entity_id
_entity_poly.type
_entity_poly.pdbx_seq_one_letter_code
_entity_poly.pdbx_strand_id
1 'polypeptide(L)' 'MFEMIMMGLRLRWGLDLKQFEERFNQKFDDVYVNEKTSAINKGWLIEKDNFLMCTDKGYEICNSVIEEFMK' A
#
# COMPACT_ATOMS: atom_id res chain seq x y z
N MET A 1 -8.26 4.24 -7.72
CA MET A 1 -7.27 3.38 -7.04
C MET A 1 -6.53 4.17 -5.96
N PHE A 2 -5.89 5.28 -6.32
CA PHE A 2 -5.08 6.09 -5.40
C PHE A 2 -5.78 6.49 -4.09
N GLU A 3 -7.04 6.96 -4.11
CA GLU A 3 -7.78 7.29 -2.87
C GLU A 3 -7.85 6.13 -1.88
N MET A 4 -8.05 4.90 -2.38
CA MET A 4 -8.11 3.71 -1.54
C MET A 4 -6.74 3.37 -0.94
N ILE A 5 -5.66 3.59 -1.69
CA ILE A 5 -4.27 3.45 -1.20
C ILE A 5 -4.01 4.50 -0.11
N MET A 6 -4.33 5.76 -0.40
CA MET A 6 -4.15 6.90 0.49
C MET A 6 -4.87 6.66 1.83
N MET A 7 -6.11 6.19 1.80
CA MET A 7 -6.87 5.90 3.02
C MET A 7 -6.39 4.61 3.69
N GLY A 8 -6.17 3.54 2.93
CA GLY A 8 -5.81 2.21 3.45
C GLY A 8 -4.47 2.19 4.17
N LEU A 9 -3.43 2.83 3.62
CA LEU A 9 -2.10 2.87 4.25
C LEU A 9 -2.07 3.67 5.57
N ARG A 10 -3.08 4.50 5.86
CA ARG A 10 -3.23 5.17 7.15
C ARG A 10 -3.88 4.29 8.22
N LEU A 11 -4.60 3.24 7.83
CA LEU A 11 -5.24 2.30 8.76
C LEU A 11 -4.20 1.35 9.35
N ARG A 12 -4.27 1.08 10.67
CA ARG A 12 -3.29 0.22 11.36
C ARG A 12 -3.24 -1.21 10.83
N TRP A 13 -4.35 -1.68 10.26
CA TRP A 13 -4.46 -2.96 9.57
C TRP A 13 -4.11 -2.88 8.07
N GLY A 14 -3.86 -1.68 7.52
CA GLY A 14 -3.42 -1.45 6.15
C GLY A 14 -4.53 -1.49 5.09
N LEU A 15 -4.08 -1.52 3.84
CA LEU A 15 -4.90 -1.68 2.65
C LEU A 15 -5.22 -3.16 2.43
N ASP A 16 -6.51 -3.51 2.38
CA ASP A 16 -6.98 -4.84 2.00
C ASP A 16 -6.82 -5.06 0.49
N LEU A 17 -5.90 -5.96 0.10
CA LEU A 17 -5.58 -6.22 -1.30
C LEU A 17 -6.70 -6.98 -2.03
N LYS A 18 -7.51 -7.76 -1.29
CA LYS A 18 -8.64 -8.49 -1.87
C LYS A 18 -9.79 -7.54 -2.14
N GLN A 19 -10.11 -6.66 -1.17
CA GLN A 19 -11.13 -5.62 -1.39
C GLN A 19 -10.72 -4.68 -2.55
N PHE A 20 -9.42 -4.39 -2.68
CA PHE A 20 -8.90 -3.62 -3.81
C PHE A 20 -9.19 -4.33 -5.14
N GLU A 21 -8.87 -5.62 -5.24
CA GLU A 21 -9.13 -6.42 -6.44
C GLU A 21 -10.61 -6.52 -6.77
N GLU A 22 -11.47 -6.77 -5.78
CA GLU A 22 -12.94 -6.82 -5.96
C GLU A 22 -13.50 -5.48 -6.47
N ARG A 23 -12.96 -4.34 -5.99
CA ARG A 23 -13.44 -3.01 -6.36
C ARG A 23 -13.00 -2.57 -7.76
N PHE A 24 -11.78 -2.91 -8.16
CA PHE A 24 -11.20 -2.44 -9.42
C PHE A 24 -11.11 -3.51 -10.51
N ASN A 25 -11.45 -4.76 -10.17
CA ASN A 25 -11.30 -5.93 -11.04
C ASN A 25 -9.88 -6.06 -11.61
N GLN A 26 -8.88 -5.70 -10.80
CA GLN A 26 -7.45 -5.71 -11.11
C GLN A 26 -6.66 -5.98 -9.83
N LYS A 27 -5.63 -6.82 -9.89
CA LYS A 27 -4.77 -7.06 -8.73
C LYS A 27 -3.93 -5.82 -8.46
N PHE A 28 -3.65 -5.57 -7.18
CA PHE A 28 -2.78 -4.48 -6.78
C PHE A 28 -1.40 -4.56 -7.45
N ASP A 29 -0.83 -5.77 -7.51
CA ASP A 29 0.50 -6.01 -8.09
C ASP A 29 0.52 -5.84 -9.61
N ASP A 30 -0.62 -5.94 -10.31
CA ASP A 30 -0.64 -5.67 -11.75
C ASP A 30 -0.41 -4.18 -12.07
N VAL A 31 -0.67 -3.30 -11.10
CA VAL A 31 -0.60 -1.84 -11.26
C VAL A 31 0.58 -1.24 -10.50
N TYR A 32 0.86 -1.73 -9.28
CA TYR A 32 1.75 -1.08 -8.31
C TYR A 32 2.88 -1.98 -7.79
N VAL A 33 3.22 -3.08 -8.48
CA VAL A 33 4.30 -4.00 -8.04
C VAL A 33 5.64 -3.29 -7.81
N ASN A 34 5.98 -2.32 -8.65
CA ASN A 34 7.25 -1.61 -8.55
C ASN A 34 7.31 -0.73 -7.29
N GLU A 35 6.27 0.07 -7.08
CA GLU A 35 6.09 0.97 -5.93
C GLU A 35 6.03 0.16 -4.63
N LYS A 36 5.23 -0.92 -4.62
CA LYS A 36 5.13 -1.87 -3.50
C LYS A 36 6.48 -2.46 -3.15
N THR A 37 7.18 -3.05 -4.13
CA THR A 37 8.46 -3.72 -3.92
C THR A 37 9.52 -2.72 -3.43
N SER A 38 9.57 -1.52 -4.01
CA SER A 38 10.43 -0.43 -3.57
C SER A 38 10.16 -0.06 -2.10
N ALA A 39 8.91 0.17 -1.73
CA ALA A 39 8.54 0.55 -0.37
C ALA A 39 8.78 -0.57 0.66
N ILE A 40 8.58 -1.84 0.29
CA ILE A 40 8.92 -3.00 1.13
C ILE A 40 10.44 -3.09 1.32
N ASN A 41 11.24 -2.95 0.25
CA ASN A 41 12.70 -2.99 0.33
C ASN A 41 13.28 -1.85 1.18
N LYS A 42 12.64 -0.67 1.19
CA LYS A 42 12.99 0.46 2.06
C LYS A 42 12.58 0.25 3.53
N GLY A 43 11.84 -0.82 3.82
CA GLY A 43 11.28 -1.15 5.13
C GLY A 43 10.11 -0.26 5.54
N TRP A 44 9.43 0.38 4.58
CA TRP A 44 8.31 1.28 4.83
C TRP A 44 6.97 0.54 4.85
N LEU A 45 6.82 -0.45 3.98
CA LEU A 45 5.64 -1.29 3.91
C LEU A 45 5.98 -2.75 4.26
N ILE A 46 4.96 -3.47 4.70
CA ILE A 46 4.98 -4.92 4.87
C ILE A 46 3.65 -5.47 4.37
N GLU A 47 3.70 -6.61 3.69
CA GLU A 47 2.50 -7.38 3.36
C GLU A 47 2.33 -8.52 4.36
N LYS A 48 1.13 -8.64 4.93
CA LYS A 48 0.78 -9.71 5.87
C LYS A 48 -0.70 -10.02 5.77
N ASP A 49 -1.05 -11.30 5.72
CA ASP A 49 -2.44 -11.78 5.78
C ASP A 49 -3.38 -11.05 4.79
N ASN A 50 -2.92 -10.80 3.56
CA ASN A 50 -3.65 -10.08 2.49
C ASN A 50 -3.78 -8.55 2.68
N PHE A 51 -3.08 -7.97 3.67
CA PHE A 51 -3.01 -6.53 3.87
C PHE A 51 -1.63 -5.98 3.54
N LEU A 52 -1.60 -4.82 2.88
CA LEU A 52 -0.41 -3.99 2.71
C LEU A 52 -0.42 -2.88 3.77
N MET A 53 0.54 -2.92 4.69
CA MET A 53 0.55 -2.08 5.89
C MET A 53 1.82 -1.23 5.94
N CYS A 54 1.72 -0.03 6.51
CA CYS A 54 2.90 0.70 6.95
C CYS A 54 3.56 -0.03 8.14
N THR A 55 4.89 -0.13 8.11
CA THR A 55 5.68 -0.42 9.31
C THR A 55 5.67 0.79 10.24
N ASP A 56 6.19 0.68 11.46
CA ASP A 56 6.33 1.84 12.35
C ASP A 56 7.13 2.98 11.69
N LYS A 57 8.22 2.63 11.00
CA LYS A 57 9.01 3.58 10.20
C LYS A 57 8.20 4.17 9.03
N GLY A 58 7.44 3.34 8.33
CA GLY A 58 6.58 3.81 7.23
C GLY A 58 5.49 4.77 7.71
N TYR A 59 4.99 4.58 8.94
CA TYR A 59 3.98 5.43 9.55
C TYR A 59 4.48 6.85 9.84
N GLU A 60 5.72 6.98 10.34
CA GLU A 60 6.34 8.28 10.61
C GLU A 60 6.43 9.17 9.36
N ILE A 61 6.58 8.54 8.19
CA ILE A 61 6.67 9.20 6.88
C ILE A 61 5.52 8.81 5.94
N CYS A 62 4.33 8.51 6.49
CA CYS A 62 3.22 7.91 5.74
C CYS A 62 2.83 8.71 4.50
N ASN A 63 2.87 10.05 4.56
CA ASN A 63 2.59 10.90 3.40
C ASN A 63 3.59 10.65 2.26
N SER A 64 4.89 10.58 2.55
CA SER A 64 5.93 10.28 1.55
C SER A 64 5.82 8.86 1.00
N VAL A 65 5.40 7.89 1.82
CA VAL A 65 5.12 6.52 1.34
C VAL A 65 3.97 6.53 0.33
N ILE A 66 2.91 7.29 0.59
CA ILE A 66 1.76 7.42 -0.31
C ILE A 66 2.13 8.13 -1.62
N GLU A 67 3.01 9.13 -1.57
CA GLU A 67 3.49 9.85 -2.76
C GLU A 67 4.18 8.93 -3.78
N GLU A 68 4.80 7.83 -3.34
CA GLU A 68 5.38 6.83 -4.27
C GLU A 68 4.31 6.22 -5.20
N PHE A 69 3.04 6.23 -4.81
CA PHE A 69 1.89 5.69 -5.55
C PHE A 69 1.09 6.73 -6.34
N MET A 70 1.55 8.00 -6.41
CA MET A 70 0.86 9.10 -7.12
C MET A 70 1.10 9.16 -8.63
N LYS A 71 1.84 8.21 -9.21
CA LYS A 71 2.13 8.19 -10.65
C LYS A 71 0.90 7.89 -11.50
#